data_AF-I4FY11-F1
#
_entry.id   AF-I4FY11-F1
#
_cell.length_a   1.000
_cell.length_b   1.000
_cell.length_c   1.000
_cell.angle_alpha   90.00
_cell.angle_beta   90.00
_cell.angle_gamma   90.00
#
_symmetry.space_group_name_H-M   'P 1'
#
loop_
_entity.id
_entity.type
_entity.pdbx_description
1 polymer ?
#
loop_
_entity_poly.entity_id
_entity_poly.type
_entity_poly.pdbx_seq_one_letter_code
_entity_poly.pdbx_strand_id
1 'polypeptide(L)' 'MTKKPHIKLIHIGEYMAEVEVELIETPEGWSPYLSLEDAQKLDDVREALRQGDLQKASNLAHLYKITPLTV' A
#
# COMPACT_ATOMS: atom_id res chain seq x y z
N MET A 1 -9.38 0.23 21.40
CA MET A 1 -8.94 0.27 20.00
C MET A 1 -7.46 -0.04 19.99
N THR A 2 -7.01 -0.91 19.10
CA THR A 2 -5.60 -1.34 19.02
C THR A 2 -5.08 -1.06 17.64
N LYS A 3 -3.90 -0.43 17.53
CA LYS A 3 -3.21 -0.23 16.25
C LYS A 3 -2.25 -1.38 16.00
N LYS A 4 -2.27 -1.93 14.79
CA LYS A 4 -1.35 -2.98 14.36
C LYS A 4 -0.69 -2.59 13.04
N PRO A 5 0.65 -2.65 12.96
CA PRO A 5 1.35 -2.44 11.69
C PRO A 5 0.96 -3.54 10.70
N HIS A 6 0.78 -3.17 9.44
CA HIS A 6 0.43 -4.08 8.37
C HIS A 6 1.04 -3.62 7.05
N ILE A 7 1.36 -4.57 6.17
CA ILE A 7 1.88 -4.27 4.83
C ILE A 7 0.76 -4.51 3.82
N LYS A 8 0.44 -3.48 3.03
CA LYS A 8 -0.43 -3.58 1.86
C LYS A 8 0.42 -3.66 0.60
N LEU A 9 0.06 -4.58 -0.29
CA LEU A 9 0.68 -4.72 -1.60
C LEU A 9 -0.15 -4.02 -2.66
N ILE A 10 0.48 -3.16 -3.45
CA ILE A 10 -0.13 -2.53 -4.63
C ILE A 10 0.64 -3.02 -5.85
N HIS A 11 -0.05 -3.64 -6.81
CA HIS A 11 0.55 -4.13 -8.06
C HIS A 11 -0.01 -3.32 -9.24
N ILE A 12 0.86 -2.63 -9.99
CA ILE A 12 0.53 -1.85 -11.17
C ILE A 12 1.53 -2.18 -12.29
N GLY A 13 1.06 -2.78 -13.38
CA GLY A 13 1.89 -3.14 -14.51
C GLY A 13 3.00 -4.12 -14.10
N GLU A 14 4.26 -3.74 -14.30
CA GLU A 14 5.44 -4.53 -13.90
C GLU A 14 5.98 -4.16 -12.51
N TYR A 15 5.29 -3.30 -11.76
CA TYR A 15 5.75 -2.80 -10.46
C TYR A 15 4.84 -3.26 -9.32
N MET A 16 5.45 -3.61 -8.20
CA MET A 16 4.77 -3.84 -6.92
C MET A 16 5.31 -2.87 -5.86
N ALA A 17 4.43 -2.35 -5.02
CA ALA A 17 4.77 -1.53 -3.88
C ALA A 17 4.31 -2.19 -2.58
N GLU A 18 5.23 -2.29 -1.63
CA GLU A 18 4.96 -2.61 -0.23
C GLU A 18 4.73 -1.32 0.56
N VAL A 19 3.50 -1.11 1.02
CA VAL A 19 3.09 0.07 1.77
C VAL A 19 2.81 -0.32 3.21
N GLU A 20 3.63 0.17 4.13
CA GLU A 20 3.35 0.08 5.57
C GLU A 20 2.19 1.01 5.94
N VAL A 21 1.20 0.45 6.65
CA VAL A 21 0.01 1.14 7.15
C VAL A 21 -0.31 0.66 8.57
N GLU A 22 -1.12 1.43 9.31
CA GLU A 22 -1.66 0.99 10.59
C GLU A 22 -3.12 0.55 10.46
N LEU A 23 -3.40 -0.70 10.82
CA LEU A 23 -4.77 -1.19 10.97
C LEU A 23 -5.27 -0.90 12.38
N ILE A 24 -6.46 -0.29 12.47
CA ILE A 24 -7.12 0.05 13.72
C ILE A 24 -8.19 -1.02 14.01
N GLU A 25 -7.94 -1.84 15.02
CA GLU A 25 -8.87 -2.86 15.48
C GLU A 25 -9.81 -2.33 16.55
N THR A 26 -11.10 -2.63 16.38
CA THR A 26 -12.16 -2.36 17.35
C THR A 26 -13.00 -3.61 17.59
N PRO A 27 -13.53 -3.81 18.81
CA PRO A 27 -14.37 -4.96 19.13
C PRO A 27 -15.76 -4.90 18.45
N GLU A 28 -16.13 -3.75 17.91
CA GLU A 28 -17.44 -3.49 17.32
C GLU A 28 -17.32 -3.14 15.82
N GLY A 29 -18.38 -3.40 15.07
CA GLY A 29 -18.50 -2.99 13.66
C GLY A 29 -17.63 -3.80 12.69
N TRP A 30 -17.27 -3.18 11.57
CA TRP A 30 -16.50 -3.78 10.47
C TRP A 30 -15.00 -3.47 10.62
N SER A 31 -14.42 -3.89 11.74
CA SER A 31 -12.97 -3.84 11.99
C SER A 31 -12.22 -4.88 11.13
N PRO A 32 -10.96 -4.64 10.70
CA PRO A 32 -10.13 -3.47 10.99
C PRO A 32 -10.33 -2.29 10.03
N TYR A 33 -10.08 -1.07 10.54
CA TYR A 33 -10.12 0.17 9.76
C TYR A 33 -8.71 0.66 9.38
N LEU A 34 -8.65 1.54 8.39
CA LEU A 34 -7.47 2.35 8.08
C LEU A 34 -7.69 3.79 8.57
N SER A 35 -6.60 4.46 8.93
CA SER A 35 -6.64 5.92 9.07
C SER A 35 -6.91 6.58 7.72
N LEU A 36 -7.45 7.80 7.73
CA LEU A 36 -7.63 8.58 6.49
C LEU A 36 -6.28 8.82 5.79
N GLU A 37 -5.23 9.04 6.57
CA GLU A 37 -3.87 9.25 6.07
C GLU A 37 -3.33 8.00 5.39
N ASP A 38 -3.45 6.83 6.00
CA ASP A 38 -3.03 5.56 5.39
C ASP A 38 -3.84 5.23 4.14
N ALA A 39 -5.15 5.53 4.13
CA ALA A 39 -5.98 5.37 2.95
C ALA A 39 -5.49 6.27 1.80
N GLN A 40 -5.20 7.54 2.09
CA GLN A 40 -4.66 8.47 1.10
C GLN A 40 -3.27 8.06 0.61
N LYS A 41 -2.39 7.58 1.50
CA LYS A 41 -1.06 7.07 1.16
C LYS A 41 -1.16 5.93 0.13
N LEU A 42 -2.08 4.99 0.33
CA LEU A 42 -2.31 3.89 -0.62
C LEU A 42 -2.76 4.42 -1.99
N ASP A 43 -3.66 5.40 -2.02
CA ASP A 43 -4.12 6.01 -3.26
C ASP A 43 -3.02 6.79 -3.98
N ASP A 44 -2.19 7.53 -3.23
CA ASP A 44 -1.06 8.28 -3.79
C ASP A 44 -0.01 7.37 -4.40
N VAL A 45 0.32 6.25 -3.74
CA VAL A 45 1.22 5.22 -4.30
C VAL A 45 0.62 4.63 -5.58
N ARG A 46 -0.67 4.28 -5.55
CA ARG A 46 -1.38 3.69 -6.70
C ARG A 46 -1.37 4.64 -7.90
N GLU A 47 -1.62 5.92 -7.70
CA GLU A 47 -1.61 6.92 -8.77
C GLU A 47 -0.19 7.22 -9.27
N ALA A 48 0.80 7.32 -8.37
CA ALA A 48 2.20 7.50 -8.76
C ALA A 48 2.70 6.35 -9.65
N LEU A 49 2.42 5.10 -9.27
CA LEU A 49 2.76 3.94 -10.10
C LEU A 49 2.05 3.94 -11.45
N ARG A 50 0.76 4.31 -11.49
CA ARG A 50 0.01 4.42 -12.76
C ARG A 50 0.57 5.48 -13.70
N GLN A 51 1.08 6.58 -13.15
CA GLN A 51 1.71 7.66 -13.90
C GLN A 51 3.16 7.35 -14.29
N GLY A 52 3.74 6.27 -13.77
CA GLY A 52 5.16 5.95 -13.94
C GLY A 52 6.10 6.81 -13.09
N ASP A 53 5.58 7.57 -12.12
CA ASP A 53 6.37 8.38 -11.19
C ASP A 53 6.93 7.50 -10.07
N LEU A 54 7.99 6.76 -10.40
CA LEU A 54 8.65 5.84 -9.47
C LEU A 54 9.30 6.58 -8.30
N GLN A 55 9.75 7.81 -8.50
CA GLN A 55 10.39 8.60 -7.44
C GLN A 55 9.38 8.96 -6.35
N LYS A 56 8.19 9.44 -6.75
CA LYS A 56 7.10 9.73 -5.81
C LYS A 56 6.65 8.46 -5.10
N ALA A 57 6.49 7.36 -5.83
CA ALA A 57 6.09 6.08 -5.25
C ALA A 57 7.14 5.53 -4.26
N SER A 58 8.43 5.64 -4.55
CA SER A 58 9.51 5.17 -3.65
C SER A 58 9.64 5.97 -2.36
N ASN A 59 9.17 7.21 -2.35
CA ASN A 59 9.15 8.02 -1.12
C ASN A 59 8.05 7.56 -0.14
N LEU A 60 7.05 6.82 -0.63
CA LEU A 60 5.88 6.39 0.14
C LEU A 60 5.87 4.88 0.43
N ALA A 61 6.64 4.09 -0.33
CA ALA A 61 6.59 2.63 -0.32
C ALA A 61 7.91 1.99 -0.79
N HIS A 62 8.12 0.72 -0.45
CA HIS A 62 9.21 -0.08 -1.01
C HIS A 62 8.78 -0.65 -2.36
N LEU A 63 9.54 -0.34 -3.42
CA LEU A 63 9.19 -0.72 -4.79
C LEU A 63 9.97 -1.94 -5.26
N TYR A 64 9.28 -2.77 -6.03
CA TYR A 64 9.81 -3.95 -6.68
C TYR A 64 9.41 -3.93 -8.15
N LYS A 65 10.31 -4.43 -9.02
CA LYS A 65 9.95 -4.84 -10.37
C LYS A 65 9.62 -6.33 -10.35
N ILE A 66 8.40 -6.67 -10.71
CA ILE A 66 7.90 -8.04 -10.72
C ILE A 66 8.25 -8.67 -12.07
N THR A 67 8.98 -9.78 -12.02
CA THR A 67 9.24 -10.61 -13.20
C THR A 67 8.40 -11.88 -13.08
N PRO A 68 7.40 -12.10 -13.95
CA PRO A 68 6.63 -13.33 -13.92
C PRO A 68 7.54 -14.52 -14.26
N LEU A 69 7.47 -15.57 -13.45
CA LEU A 69 8.13 -16.84 -13.74
C LEU A 69 7.13 -17.73 -14.49
N THR A 70 7.41 -18.02 -15.76
CA THR A 70 6.66 -19.03 -16.52
C THR A 70 7.05 -20.43 -16.04
N VAL A 71 6.06 -21.22 -15.63
CA VAL A 71 6.18 -22.64 -15.27
C VAL A 71 5.69 -23.51 -16.42
#